data_AF-A0A486XPR1-F1
#
_entry.id   AF-A0A486XPR1-F1
#
_cell.length_a   1.000
_cell.length_b   1.000
_cell.length_c   1.000
_cell.angle_alpha   90.00
_cell.angle_beta   90.00
_cell.angle_gamma   90.00
#
_symmetry.space_group_name_H-M   'P 1'
#
loop_
_entity.id
_entity.type
_entity.pdbx_description
1 polymer ?
#
loop_
_entity_poly.entity_id
_entity_poly.type
_entity_poly.pdbx_seq_one_letter_code
_entity_poly.pdbx_strand_id
1 'polypeptide(L)'
;MAKQKSQLYEGIYVLSATLSDEARQKALEKITNGILERGGVEHKIFDQGRKKLAYEINKRREGYYYIIYFTIDTCYFKEIWREYHLNEDLIRFMTLRADNIPEKIEFSYEEKQTVEKPFAKKSKQCPFKSAGVRHIDYKDVETLVRFITERGKIIPRRITGVSAYYQRKLAQAIKQSRHVAFLPFVAQD
;
A
#
# COMPACT_ATOMS: atom_id res chain seq x y z
N MET A 1 -20.71 -9.27 -22.85
CA MET A 1 -19.28 -9.08 -23.23
C MET A 1 -18.65 -8.18 -22.18
N ALA A 2 -17.57 -8.62 -21.51
CA ALA A 2 -16.89 -7.78 -20.52
C ALA A 2 -16.25 -6.59 -21.25
N LYS A 3 -16.65 -5.37 -20.90
CA LYS A 3 -16.15 -4.15 -21.53
C LYS A 3 -14.66 -4.01 -21.21
N GLN A 4 -13.80 -4.19 -22.21
CA GLN A 4 -12.37 -3.89 -22.13
C GLN A 4 -12.24 -2.41 -21.74
N LYS A 5 -11.74 -2.16 -20.54
CA LYS A 5 -11.52 -0.82 -20.01
C LYS A 5 -10.13 -0.78 -19.41
N SER A 6 -9.21 -0.24 -20.18
CA SER A 6 -7.84 -0.01 -19.75
C SER A 6 -7.85 1.07 -18.67
N GLN A 7 -7.22 0.77 -17.54
CA GLN A 7 -7.10 1.69 -16.42
C GLN A 7 -5.67 1.67 -15.90
N LEU A 8 -5.26 2.76 -15.29
CA LEU A 8 -3.98 2.85 -14.60
C LEU A 8 -4.08 2.21 -13.22
N TYR A 9 -3.08 1.41 -12.88
CA TYR A 9 -2.97 0.73 -11.61
C TYR A 9 -1.60 0.95 -10.99
N GLU A 10 -1.60 0.99 -9.67
CA GLU A 10 -0.44 0.84 -8.83
C GLU A 10 -0.45 -0.58 -8.25
N GLY A 11 0.56 -1.37 -8.60
CA GLY A 11 0.83 -2.67 -7.99
C GLY A 11 1.98 -2.55 -7.00
N ILE A 12 1.78 -3.01 -5.77
CA ILE A 12 2.86 -3.24 -4.82
C ILE A 12 3.12 -4.73 -4.73
N TYR A 13 4.38 -5.10 -4.82
CA TYR A 13 4.86 -6.47 -4.77
C TYR A 13 5.93 -6.59 -3.69
N VAL A 14 5.76 -7.57 -2.81
CA VAL A 14 6.69 -7.88 -1.73
C VAL A 14 7.33 -9.22 -2.06
N LEU A 15 8.57 -9.18 -2.54
CA LEU A 15 9.35 -10.36 -2.86
C LEU A 15 10.11 -10.89 -1.63
N SER A 16 10.38 -12.19 -1.63
CA SER A 16 11.12 -12.87 -0.58
C SER A 16 12.53 -12.31 -0.39
N ALA A 17 12.89 -11.97 0.85
CA ALA A 17 14.24 -11.51 1.19
C ALA A 17 15.31 -12.62 1.16
N THR A 18 14.89 -13.89 1.01
CA THR A 18 15.79 -15.04 0.91
C THR A 18 16.43 -15.18 -0.48
N LEU A 19 15.88 -14.50 -1.49
CA LEU A 19 16.35 -14.61 -2.87
C LEU A 19 17.68 -13.87 -3.07
N SER A 20 18.53 -14.42 -3.95
CA SER A 20 19.69 -13.69 -4.46
C SER A 20 19.26 -12.52 -5.35
N ASP A 21 20.16 -11.56 -5.58
CA ASP A 21 19.88 -10.40 -6.43
C ASP A 21 19.45 -10.79 -7.85
N GLU A 22 20.07 -11.83 -8.43
CA GLU A 22 19.73 -12.38 -9.75
C GLU A 22 18.32 -13.00 -9.76
N ALA A 23 18.00 -13.81 -8.75
CA ALA A 23 16.68 -14.44 -8.64
C ALA A 23 15.58 -13.41 -8.44
N ARG A 24 15.86 -12.33 -7.70
CA ARG A 24 14.95 -11.20 -7.52
C ARG A 24 14.66 -10.50 -8.83
N GLN A 25 15.68 -10.22 -9.64
CA GLN A 25 15.51 -9.60 -10.95
C GLN A 25 14.67 -10.48 -11.89
N LYS A 26 14.94 -11.79 -11.89
CA LYS A 26 14.13 -12.77 -12.66
C LYS A 26 12.67 -12.82 -12.19
N ALA A 27 12.43 -12.76 -10.88
CA ALA A 27 11.07 -12.71 -10.34
C ALA A 27 10.34 -11.42 -10.72
N LEU A 28 11.04 -10.29 -10.74
CA LEU A 28 10.51 -9.01 -11.21
C LEU A 28 10.16 -9.06 -12.70
N GLU A 29 11.07 -9.56 -13.54
CA GLU A 29 10.85 -9.75 -14.97
C GLU A 29 9.66 -10.66 -15.25
N LYS A 30 9.49 -11.74 -14.48
CA LYS A 30 8.31 -12.61 -14.59
C LYS A 30 7.00 -11.86 -14.32
N ILE A 31 6.97 -10.98 -13.31
CA ILE A 31 5.80 -10.14 -13.00
C ILE A 31 5.53 -9.18 -14.16
N THR A 32 6.58 -8.52 -14.65
CA THR A 32 6.53 -7.57 -15.76
C THR A 32 6.03 -8.22 -17.04
N ASN A 33 6.60 -9.36 -17.43
CA ASN A 33 6.19 -10.10 -18.62
C ASN A 33 4.74 -10.57 -18.52
N GLY A 34 4.29 -11.02 -17.34
CA GLY A 34 2.89 -11.40 -17.12
C GLY A 34 1.89 -10.26 -17.33
N ILE A 35 2.33 -9.00 -17.15
CA ILE A 35 1.55 -7.80 -17.47
C ILE A 35 1.60 -7.52 -18.99
N LEU A 36 2.80 -7.55 -19.59
CA LEU A 36 3.03 -7.26 -21.01
C LEU A 36 2.32 -8.24 -21.95
N GLU A 37 2.39 -9.54 -21.67
CA GLU A 37 1.77 -10.61 -22.48
C GLU A 37 0.24 -10.45 -22.61
N ARG A 38 -0.38 -9.73 -21.67
CA ARG A 38 -1.83 -9.49 -21.61
C ARG A 38 -2.23 -8.12 -22.14
N GLY A 39 -1.34 -7.49 -22.92
CA GLY A 39 -1.54 -6.15 -23.49
C GLY A 39 -1.45 -5.04 -22.45
N GLY A 40 -0.85 -5.30 -21.30
CA GLY A 40 -0.52 -4.27 -20.32
C GLY A 40 0.69 -3.44 -20.76
N VAL A 41 0.75 -2.21 -20.29
CA VAL A 41 1.89 -1.31 -20.49
C VAL A 41 2.45 -0.97 -19.12
N GLU A 42 3.71 -1.34 -18.87
CA GLU A 42 4.45 -0.83 -17.72
C GLU A 42 4.83 0.63 -17.95
N HIS A 43 4.64 1.46 -16.93
CA HIS A 43 5.02 2.88 -16.98
C HIS A 43 6.27 3.14 -16.14
N LYS A 44 6.25 2.66 -14.89
CA LYS A 44 7.33 2.93 -13.96
C LYS A 44 7.46 1.87 -12.89
N ILE A 45 8.70 1.46 -12.64
CA ILE A 45 9.07 0.57 -11.54
C ILE A 45 9.87 1.37 -10.52
N PHE A 46 9.52 1.21 -9.25
CA PHE A 46 10.25 1.78 -8.13
C PHE A 46 10.70 0.67 -7.19
N ASP A 47 12.01 0.57 -6.99
CA ASP A 47 12.61 -0.31 -5.99
C ASP A 47 12.71 0.44 -4.65
N GLN A 48 12.04 -0.06 -3.62
CA GLN A 48 12.13 0.49 -2.26
C GLN A 48 13.13 -0.26 -1.37
N GLY A 49 13.80 -1.27 -1.91
CA GLY A 49 14.78 -2.09 -1.23
C GLY A 49 14.18 -3.06 -0.22
N ARG A 50 15.08 -3.60 0.62
CA ARG A 50 14.76 -4.54 1.69
C ARG A 50 14.14 -3.78 2.87
N LYS A 51 12.95 -4.22 3.30
CA LYS A 51 12.26 -3.66 4.47
C LYS A 51 11.79 -4.77 5.39
N LYS A 52 11.75 -4.46 6.69
CA LYS A 52 11.14 -5.32 7.70
C LYS A 52 9.63 -5.27 7.59
N LEU A 53 9.00 -6.44 7.59
CA LEU A 53 7.54 -6.57 7.61
C LEU A 53 7.04 -6.27 9.02
N ALA A 54 5.89 -5.61 9.13
CA ALA A 54 5.28 -5.31 10.42
C ALA A 54 4.81 -6.56 11.18
N TYR A 55 4.59 -7.66 10.46
CA TYR A 55 4.27 -8.97 11.01
C TYR A 55 4.85 -10.07 10.12
N GLU A 56 4.99 -11.26 10.68
CA GLU A 56 5.57 -12.40 9.97
C GLU A 56 4.57 -12.96 8.94
N ILE A 57 5.00 -13.10 7.69
CA ILE A 57 4.21 -13.73 6.62
C ILE A 57 4.95 -14.98 6.17
N ASN A 58 4.31 -16.15 6.29
CA ASN A 58 4.91 -17.44 5.88
C ASN A 58 6.33 -17.63 6.43
N LYS A 59 6.53 -17.34 7.73
CA LYS A 59 7.82 -17.40 8.43
C LYS A 59 8.90 -16.42 7.98
N ARG A 60 8.53 -15.39 7.23
CA ARG A 60 9.43 -14.33 6.77
C ARG A 60 9.14 -13.02 7.50
N ARG A 61 10.21 -12.35 7.96
CA ARG A 61 10.15 -11.08 8.70
C ARG A 61 10.56 -9.88 7.86
N GLU A 62 11.06 -10.11 6.65
CA GLU A 62 11.58 -9.08 5.76
C GLU A 62 11.21 -9.42 4.31
N GLY A 63 11.15 -8.39 3.46
CA GLY A 63 10.88 -8.54 2.03
C GLY A 63 11.40 -7.35 1.23
N TYR A 64 11.59 -7.56 -0.07
CA TYR A 64 11.92 -6.50 -1.02
C TYR A 64 10.64 -5.90 -1.59
N TYR A 65 10.50 -4.58 -1.51
CA TYR A 65 9.29 -3.87 -1.93
C TYR A 65 9.48 -3.24 -3.31
N TYR A 66 8.64 -3.64 -4.25
CA TYR A 66 8.54 -3.06 -5.58
C TYR A 66 7.19 -2.39 -5.75
N ILE A 67 7.18 -1.17 -6.29
CA ILE A 67 5.96 -0.51 -6.74
C ILE A 67 6.02 -0.36 -8.25
N ILE A 68 5.03 -0.88 -8.94
CA ILE A 68 4.92 -0.83 -10.39
C ILE A 68 3.64 -0.09 -10.76
N TYR A 69 3.79 0.96 -11.56
CA TYR A 69 2.67 1.62 -12.22
C TYR A 69 2.52 1.02 -13.61
N PHE A 70 1.34 0.50 -13.90
CA PHE A 70 1.05 -0.13 -15.18
C PHE A 70 -0.40 0.10 -15.59
N THR A 71 -0.65 0.12 -16.89
CA THR A 71 -2.00 0.13 -17.45
C THR A 71 -2.35 -1.25 -17.93
N ILE A 72 -3.54 -1.73 -17.59
CA ILE A 72 -4.07 -3.00 -18.10
C ILE A 72 -5.59 -2.97 -18.16
N ASP A 73 -6.16 -3.83 -18.98
CA ASP A 73 -7.58 -4.10 -18.98
C ASP A 73 -8.03 -4.85 -17.73
N THR A 74 -9.17 -4.44 -17.18
CA THR A 74 -9.73 -5.02 -15.96
C THR A 74 -10.00 -6.53 -16.03
N CYS A 75 -10.19 -7.07 -17.24
CA CYS A 75 -10.54 -8.47 -17.45
C CYS A 75 -9.40 -9.42 -17.02
N TYR A 76 -8.15 -8.99 -17.22
CA TYR A 76 -6.97 -9.81 -16.96
C TYR A 76 -6.58 -9.91 -15.48
N PHE A 77 -7.20 -9.12 -14.60
CA PHE A 77 -6.87 -9.16 -13.17
C PHE A 77 -7.08 -10.52 -12.54
N LYS A 78 -8.12 -11.25 -12.94
CA LYS A 78 -8.40 -12.57 -12.36
C LYS A 78 -7.28 -13.56 -12.66
N GLU A 79 -6.74 -13.50 -13.86
CA GLU A 79 -5.65 -14.36 -14.31
C GLU A 79 -4.34 -13.98 -13.63
N ILE A 80 -4.02 -12.69 -13.66
CA ILE A 80 -2.83 -12.13 -12.99
C ILE A 80 -2.84 -12.46 -11.49
N TRP A 81 -3.98 -12.27 -10.83
CA TRP A 81 -4.12 -12.62 -9.41
C TRP A 81 -3.85 -14.10 -9.17
N ARG A 82 -4.33 -15.00 -10.05
CA ARG A 82 -4.07 -16.43 -9.93
C ARG A 82 -2.59 -16.75 -10.07
N GLU A 83 -1.92 -16.16 -11.06
CA GLU A 83 -0.48 -16.34 -11.28
C GLU A 83 0.35 -15.84 -10.10
N TYR A 84 -0.02 -14.68 -9.55
CA TYR A 84 0.68 -14.10 -8.40
C TYR A 84 0.50 -14.94 -7.13
N HIS A 85 -0.67 -15.55 -6.90
CA HIS A 85 -0.86 -16.47 -5.78
C HIS A 85 -0.08 -17.78 -5.93
N LEU A 86 0.19 -18.21 -7.17
CA LEU A 86 1.00 -19.40 -7.45
C LEU A 86 2.51 -19.12 -7.41
N ASN A 87 2.92 -17.85 -7.36
CA ASN A 87 4.32 -17.48 -7.35
C ASN A 87 4.88 -17.53 -5.92
N GLU A 88 5.70 -18.53 -5.62
CA GLU A 88 6.30 -18.74 -4.30
C GLU A 88 7.24 -17.61 -3.86
N ASP A 89 7.84 -16.89 -4.82
CA ASP A 89 8.75 -15.78 -4.58
C ASP A 89 8.04 -14.52 -4.08
N LEU A 90 6.73 -14.43 -4.36
CA LEU A 90 5.90 -13.29 -4.03
C LEU A 90 5.19 -13.52 -2.69
N ILE A 91 5.71 -12.92 -1.63
CA ILE A 91 5.12 -13.01 -0.28
C ILE A 91 3.72 -12.38 -0.28
N ARG A 92 3.63 -11.20 -0.89
CA ARG A 92 2.44 -10.37 -0.83
C ARG A 92 2.37 -9.47 -2.03
N PHE A 93 1.16 -9.18 -2.48
CA PHE A 93 0.94 -8.19 -3.50
C PHE A 93 -0.37 -7.46 -3.25
N MET A 94 -0.48 -6.25 -3.76
CA MET A 94 -1.71 -5.49 -3.74
C MET A 94 -1.76 -4.65 -4.99
N THR A 95 -2.86 -4.70 -5.73
CA THR A 95 -3.09 -3.81 -6.85
C THR A 95 -4.22 -2.87 -6.54
N LEU A 96 -3.97 -1.57 -6.70
CA LEU A 96 -4.94 -0.51 -6.52
C LEU A 96 -5.06 0.28 -7.81
N ARG A 97 -6.26 0.78 -8.09
CA ARG A 97 -6.45 1.75 -9.18
C ARG A 97 -5.73 3.05 -8.81
N ALA A 98 -4.96 3.59 -9.75
CA ALA A 98 -4.29 4.88 -9.61
C ALA A 98 -4.87 5.89 -10.59
N ASP A 99 -4.79 7.17 -10.22
CA ASP A 99 -5.25 8.26 -11.06
C ASP A 99 -4.10 8.86 -11.89
N ASN A 100 -2.88 8.90 -11.33
CA ASN A 100 -1.68 9.48 -11.96
C ASN A 100 -0.43 8.63 -11.69
N ILE A 101 0.59 8.79 -12.55
CA ILE A 101 1.91 8.17 -12.40
C ILE A 101 2.85 9.20 -11.78
N PRO A 102 3.41 8.98 -10.58
CA PRO A 102 4.36 9.92 -9.99
C PRO A 102 5.74 9.81 -10.66
N GLU A 103 6.43 10.94 -10.83
CA GLU A 103 7.80 10.98 -11.35
C GLU A 103 8.85 10.55 -10.31
N LYS A 104 8.58 10.73 -9.02
CA LYS A 104 9.41 10.18 -7.94
C LYS A 104 8.51 9.69 -6.81
N ILE A 105 8.90 8.61 -6.11
CA ILE A 105 8.41 8.34 -4.76
C ILE A 105 9.21 9.21 -3.79
N GLU A 106 9.24 10.51 -4.03
CA GLU A 106 9.55 11.42 -2.93
C GLU A 106 8.20 11.63 -2.26
N PHE A 107 8.05 11.10 -1.04
CA PHE A 107 7.01 11.61 -0.15
C PHE A 107 7.32 13.09 -0.03
N SER A 108 6.57 13.93 -0.74
CA SER A 108 6.76 15.37 -0.63
C SER A 108 6.53 15.71 0.84
N TYR A 109 7.65 15.99 1.52
CA TYR A 109 7.70 16.79 2.73
C TYR A 109 7.35 18.25 2.37
N GLU A 110 6.39 18.47 1.47
CA GLU A 110 5.79 19.77 1.28
C GLU A 110 4.83 19.94 2.45
N GLU A 111 5.40 20.48 3.53
CA GLU A 111 4.75 20.87 4.77
C GLU A 111 3.66 19.89 5.19
N LYS A 112 4.06 18.78 5.84
CA LYS A 112 3.11 18.04 6.68
C LYS A 112 2.42 19.07 7.56
N GLN A 113 1.17 19.41 7.25
CA GLN A 113 0.26 20.00 8.20
C GLN A 113 0.10 18.91 9.25
N THR A 114 1.01 18.96 10.24
CA THR A 114 1.14 17.87 11.21
C THR A 114 -0.22 17.71 11.83
N VAL A 115 -0.85 16.57 11.54
CA VAL A 115 -2.14 16.28 12.14
C VAL A 115 -1.85 16.15 13.64
N GLU A 116 -2.29 17.15 14.39
CA GLU A 116 -2.10 17.21 15.84
C GLU A 116 -2.54 15.87 16.44
N LYS A 117 -1.81 15.43 17.47
CA LYS A 117 -2.12 14.14 18.11
C LYS A 117 -3.61 14.13 18.47
N PRO A 118 -4.36 13.07 18.13
CA PRO A 118 -5.81 13.01 18.36
C PRO A 118 -6.21 13.19 19.83
N PHE A 119 -5.26 13.09 20.76
CA PHE A 119 -5.45 13.17 22.21
C PHE A 119 -5.16 14.56 22.81
N ALA A 120 -4.58 15.49 22.05
CA ALA A 120 -4.20 16.82 22.55
C ALA A 120 -5.38 17.79 22.38
N LYS A 121 -6.23 17.88 23.41
CA LYS A 121 -7.43 18.76 23.52
C LYS A 121 -8.52 18.47 22.48
N LYS A 122 -9.79 18.39 22.92
CA LYS A 122 -10.94 18.25 22.01
C LYS A 122 -11.13 19.55 21.22
N SER A 123 -10.41 19.71 20.11
CA SER A 123 -10.78 20.70 19.11
C SER A 123 -12.15 20.32 18.54
N LYS A 124 -13.00 21.32 18.26
CA LYS A 124 -14.34 21.08 17.69
C LYS A 124 -14.28 20.52 16.26
N GLN A 125 -13.11 20.55 15.63
CA GLN A 125 -12.93 20.24 14.22
C GLN A 125 -12.12 18.95 14.04
N CYS A 126 -12.48 18.17 13.02
CA CYS A 126 -11.79 16.93 12.66
C CYS A 126 -10.30 17.23 12.32
N PRO A 127 -9.33 16.45 12.84
CA PRO A 127 -7.90 16.69 12.63
C PRO A 127 -7.49 16.77 11.15
N PHE A 128 -8.07 15.91 10.29
CA PHE A 128 -7.81 15.96 8.84
C PHE A 128 -8.46 17.15 8.13
N LYS A 129 -9.54 17.70 8.67
CA LYS A 129 -10.21 18.88 8.08
C LYS A 129 -9.45 20.15 8.44
N SER A 130 -9.00 20.28 9.68
CA SER A 130 -8.14 21.39 10.10
C SER A 130 -6.81 21.37 9.37
N ALA A 131 -6.26 20.17 9.10
CA ALA A 131 -5.05 19.97 8.32
C ALA A 131 -5.26 19.97 6.79
N GLY A 132 -6.42 20.42 6.27
CA GLY A 132 -6.63 20.56 4.81
C GLY A 132 -6.45 19.29 3.95
N VAL A 133 -6.32 18.12 4.55
CA VAL A 133 -5.93 16.87 3.87
C VAL A 133 -7.08 16.38 2.99
N ARG A 134 -6.83 16.18 1.69
CA ARG A 134 -7.83 15.67 0.73
C ARG A 134 -7.82 14.15 0.61
N HIS A 135 -6.63 13.54 0.70
CA HIS A 135 -6.42 12.10 0.53
C HIS A 135 -5.54 11.55 1.67
N ILE A 136 -5.86 10.35 2.16
CA ILE A 136 -5.06 9.66 3.18
C ILE A 136 -4.43 8.45 2.50
N ASP A 137 -3.14 8.54 2.22
CA ASP A 137 -2.38 7.45 1.60
C ASP A 137 -2.08 6.33 2.60
N TYR A 138 -2.14 5.09 2.12
CA TYR A 138 -1.76 3.91 2.91
C TYR A 138 -0.25 3.77 3.12
N LYS A 139 0.55 4.51 2.34
CA LYS A 139 2.02 4.52 2.37
C LYS A 139 2.55 5.44 3.47
N ASP A 140 1.76 6.40 3.96
CA ASP A 140 2.14 7.29 5.05
C ASP A 140 1.99 6.60 6.41
N VAL A 141 2.94 5.72 6.72
CA VAL A 141 2.95 4.93 7.95
C VAL A 141 2.96 5.84 9.18
N GLU A 142 3.67 6.97 9.14
CA GLU A 142 3.83 7.86 10.29
C GLU A 142 2.48 8.46 10.74
N THR A 143 1.66 8.92 9.79
CA THR A 143 0.33 9.42 10.10
C THR A 143 -0.59 8.30 10.58
N LEU A 144 -0.57 7.14 9.90
CA LEU A 144 -1.47 6.03 10.23
C LEU A 144 -1.21 5.43 11.61
N VAL A 145 0.07 5.37 12.05
CA VAL A 145 0.44 4.89 13.39
C VAL A 145 -0.26 5.69 14.50
N ARG A 146 -0.51 6.99 14.30
CA ARG A 146 -1.20 7.85 15.28
C ARG A 146 -2.67 7.47 15.51
N PHE A 147 -3.28 6.75 14.57
CA PHE A 147 -4.68 6.34 14.60
C PHE A 147 -4.89 4.85 14.92
N ILE A 148 -3.83 4.14 15.28
CA ILE A 148 -3.89 2.79 15.83
C ILE A 148 -3.50 2.81 17.30
N THR A 149 -4.06 1.88 18.06
CA THR A 149 -3.58 1.60 19.42
C THR A 149 -2.23 0.88 19.33
N GLU A 150 -1.49 0.84 20.44
CA GLU A 150 -0.29 -0.01 20.58
C GLU A 150 -0.55 -1.46 20.15
N ARG A 151 -1.70 -2.03 20.53
CA ARG A 151 -2.13 -3.39 20.13
C ARG A 151 -2.47 -3.57 18.64
N GLY A 152 -2.37 -2.53 17.83
CA GLY A 152 -2.75 -2.57 16.41
C GLY A 152 -4.25 -2.49 16.13
N LYS A 153 -5.12 -2.11 17.08
CA LYS A 153 -6.56 -1.85 16.79
C LYS A 153 -6.75 -0.44 16.23
N ILE A 154 -7.69 -0.26 15.29
CA ILE A 154 -8.02 1.08 14.78
C ILE A 154 -8.77 1.84 15.87
N ILE A 155 -8.30 3.03 16.22
CA ILE A 155 -8.93 3.83 17.27
C ILE A 155 -10.30 4.33 16.78
N PRO A 156 -11.37 4.17 17.58
CA PRO A 156 -12.70 4.66 17.21
C PRO A 156 -12.78 6.19 17.10
N ARG A 157 -13.65 6.68 16.22
CA ARG A 157 -13.87 8.13 15.98
C ARG A 157 -14.16 8.95 17.25
N ARG A 158 -14.83 8.35 18.24
CA ARG A 158 -15.20 9.01 19.50
C ARG A 158 -14.00 9.45 20.33
N ILE A 159 -12.86 8.81 20.09
CA ILE A 159 -11.58 9.12 20.72
C ILE A 159 -10.75 10.01 19.79
N THR A 160 -10.67 9.67 18.50
CA THR A 160 -9.80 10.40 17.55
C THR A 160 -10.34 11.75 17.08
N GLY A 161 -11.63 12.03 17.28
CA GLY A 161 -12.27 13.26 16.78
C GLY A 161 -12.43 13.32 15.26
N VAL A 162 -12.13 12.23 14.55
CA VAL A 162 -12.20 12.18 13.09
C VAL A 162 -13.65 12.12 12.62
N SER A 163 -13.99 12.92 11.61
CA SER A 163 -15.34 12.87 11.02
C SER A 163 -15.63 11.52 10.35
N ALA A 164 -16.91 11.14 10.25
CA ALA A 164 -17.30 9.85 9.68
C ALA A 164 -16.76 9.60 8.25
N TYR A 165 -16.64 10.66 7.44
CA TYR A 165 -16.06 10.59 6.10
C TYR A 165 -14.58 10.16 6.14
N TYR A 166 -13.75 10.90 6.87
CA TYR A 166 -12.33 10.61 7.00
C TYR A 166 -12.07 9.31 7.75
N GLN A 167 -12.91 8.92 8.71
CA GLN A 167 -12.75 7.64 9.42
C GLN A 167 -12.84 6.45 8.45
N ARG A 168 -13.74 6.49 7.44
CA ARG A 168 -13.84 5.44 6.43
C ARG A 168 -12.60 5.38 5.55
N LYS A 169 -12.10 6.53 5.10
CA LYS A 169 -10.88 6.64 4.28
C LYS A 169 -9.65 6.18 5.04
N LEU A 170 -9.50 6.64 6.28
CA LEU A 170 -8.45 6.21 7.21
C LEU A 170 -8.49 4.69 7.44
N ALA A 171 -9.68 4.13 7.72
CA ALA A 171 -9.81 2.69 7.92
C ALA A 171 -9.45 1.90 6.64
N GLN A 172 -9.79 2.40 5.46
CA GLN A 172 -9.39 1.81 4.19
C GLN A 172 -7.86 1.86 4.01
N ALA A 173 -7.24 3.01 4.25
CA ALA A 173 -5.80 3.18 4.16
C ALA A 173 -5.05 2.27 5.15
N ILE A 174 -5.50 2.17 6.41
CA ILE A 174 -4.92 1.25 7.40
C ILE A 174 -5.03 -0.21 6.93
N LYS A 175 -6.19 -0.61 6.38
CA LYS A 175 -6.38 -1.98 5.87
C LYS A 175 -5.46 -2.28 4.69
N GLN A 176 -5.30 -1.33 3.77
CA GLN A 176 -4.36 -1.44 2.65
C GLN A 176 -2.92 -1.55 3.17
N SER A 177 -2.52 -0.66 4.08
CA SER A 177 -1.19 -0.64 4.70
C SER A 177 -0.86 -1.96 5.40
N ARG A 178 -1.84 -2.57 6.10
CA ARG A 178 -1.72 -3.90 6.69
C ARG A 178 -1.61 -5.01 5.66
N HIS A 179 -2.33 -4.91 4.54
CA HIS A 179 -2.24 -5.90 3.46
C HIS A 179 -0.83 -6.01 2.90
N VAL A 180 -0.11 -4.88 2.79
CA VAL A 180 1.29 -4.82 2.33
C VAL A 180 2.30 -4.98 3.48
N ALA A 181 1.84 -5.24 4.70
CA ALA A 181 2.70 -5.41 5.89
C ALA A 181 3.55 -4.19 6.28
N PHE A 182 3.07 -2.98 5.99
CA PHE A 182 3.63 -1.76 6.60
C PHE A 182 3.14 -1.53 8.03
N LEU A 183 1.93 -1.99 8.35
CA LEU A 183 1.35 -1.92 9.70
C LEU A 183 0.96 -3.31 10.21
N PRO A 184 1.03 -3.53 11.54
CA PRO A 184 0.62 -4.79 12.14
C PRO A 184 -0.91 -4.91 12.24
N PHE A 185 -1.41 -6.15 12.19
CA PHE A 185 -2.79 -6.48 12.57
C PHE A 185 -2.94 -6.60 14.09
N VAL A 186 -1.93 -7.15 14.75
CA VAL A 186 -1.83 -7.38 16.19
C VAL A 186 -0.41 -7.00 16.61
N ALA A 187 -0.24 -6.39 17.78
CA ALA A 187 1.09 -6.16 18.34
C ALA A 187 1.82 -7.50 18.51
N GLN A 188 3.08 -7.55 18.05
CA GLN A 188 3.99 -8.61 18.42
C GLN A 188 4.67 -8.16 19.72
N ASP A 189 4.27 -8.75 20.85
CA ASP A 189 4.97 -8.62 22.13
C ASP A 189 6.25 -9.48 22.13
#